data_AF-A0A9D7ISQ1-F1
#
_entry.id   AF-A0A9D7ISQ1-F1
#
_cell.length_a   1.000
_cell.length_b   1.000
_cell.length_c   1.000
_cell.angle_alpha   90.00
_cell.angle_beta   90.00
_cell.angle_gamma   90.00
#
_symmetry.space_group_name_H-M   'P 1'
#
loop_
_entity.id
_entity.type
_entity.pdbx_description
1 polymer ?
#
loop_
_entity_poly.entity_id
_entity_poly.type
_entity_poly.pdbx_seq_one_letter_code
_entity_poly.pdbx_strand_id
1 'polypeptide(L)'
;MDTPGGARLTDHQQTSGGDLIINAREAGFYRLRYQDLPELAAVNLDPRESDLTRLNIDEFMTSVTGADPKAVSASSAEQKLSDEELESKQRVWWLMLITALILFTAEAILARRIKMAKVIN
;
A
#
# COMPACT_ATOMS: atom_id res chain seq x y z
N MET A 1 -20.15 9.21 -9.08
CA MET A 1 -19.49 7.93 -8.75
C MET A 1 -20.01 6.85 -9.67
N ASP A 2 -19.25 5.78 -9.83
CA ASP A 2 -19.71 4.59 -10.56
C ASP A 2 -19.95 3.45 -9.54
N THR A 3 -21.06 2.72 -9.70
CA THR A 3 -21.39 1.53 -8.89
C THR A 3 -20.44 0.38 -9.21
N PRO A 4 -20.38 -0.67 -8.35
CA PRO A 4 -19.66 -1.90 -8.67
C PRO A 4 -20.11 -2.53 -10.00
N GLY A 5 -21.41 -2.42 -10.33
CA GLY A 5 -21.97 -2.85 -11.62
C GLY A 5 -21.68 -1.92 -12.81
N GLY A 6 -20.95 -0.82 -12.61
CA GLY A 6 -20.59 0.14 -13.65
C GLY A 6 -21.70 1.15 -14.01
N ALA A 7 -22.81 1.17 -13.26
CA ALA A 7 -23.84 2.18 -13.42
C ALA A 7 -23.40 3.50 -12.77
N ARG A 8 -23.78 4.64 -13.35
CA ARG A 8 -23.41 5.94 -12.80
C ARG A 8 -24.40 6.36 -11.72
N LEU A 9 -23.92 6.63 -10.51
CA LEU A 9 -24.70 7.26 -9.45
C LEU A 9 -24.66 8.78 -9.60
N THR A 10 -25.83 9.35 -9.85
CA THR A 10 -26.07 10.80 -9.91
C THR A 10 -26.92 11.30 -8.74
N ASP A 11 -27.53 10.41 -7.97
CA ASP A 11 -28.25 10.76 -6.74
C ASP A 11 -27.22 10.99 -5.63
N HIS A 12 -27.05 12.25 -5.28
CA HIS A 12 -26.12 12.68 -4.24
C HIS A 12 -26.76 13.78 -3.43
N GLN A 13 -26.67 13.67 -2.12
CA GLN A 13 -27.14 14.70 -1.19
C GLN A 13 -25.90 15.39 -0.62
N GLN A 14 -25.83 16.71 -0.73
CA GLN A 14 -24.73 17.47 -0.17
C GLN A 14 -25.16 18.03 1.18
N THR A 15 -24.38 17.79 2.24
CA THR A 15 -24.63 18.42 3.53
C THR A 15 -24.30 19.90 3.44
N SER A 16 -24.84 20.71 4.36
CA SER A 16 -24.51 22.14 4.45
C SER A 16 -23.02 22.42 4.68
N GLY A 17 -22.25 21.41 5.12
CA GLY A 17 -20.79 21.46 5.29
C GLY A 17 -19.99 21.06 4.05
N GLY A 18 -20.65 20.68 2.95
CA GLY A 18 -20.01 20.27 1.70
C GLY A 18 -19.78 18.77 1.56
N ASP A 19 -20.09 17.96 2.58
CA ASP A 19 -19.93 16.51 2.51
C ASP A 19 -20.94 15.87 1.55
N LEU A 20 -20.44 14.93 0.75
CA LEU A 20 -21.22 14.17 -0.21
C LEU A 20 -21.77 12.91 0.46
N ILE A 21 -23.08 12.86 0.71
CA ILE A 21 -23.76 11.66 1.21
C ILE A 21 -24.32 10.87 0.03
N ILE A 22 -23.92 9.60 -0.03
CA ILE A 22 -24.36 8.64 -1.04
C ILE A 22 -24.99 7.43 -0.34
N ASN A 23 -26.19 7.05 -0.78
CA ASN A 23 -26.84 5.82 -0.34
C ASN A 23 -26.39 4.66 -1.23
N ALA A 24 -25.44 3.86 -0.75
CA ALA A 24 -25.02 2.63 -1.43
C ALA A 24 -26.12 1.57 -1.37
N ARG A 25 -26.45 0.97 -2.52
CA ARG A 25 -27.52 -0.05 -2.65
C ARG A 25 -26.99 -1.44 -3.00
N GLU A 26 -25.71 -1.53 -3.36
CA GLU A 26 -25.02 -2.74 -3.79
C GLU A 26 -23.70 -2.86 -3.01
N ALA A 27 -23.30 -4.08 -2.65
CA ALA A 27 -21.99 -4.33 -2.04
C ALA A 27 -20.91 -4.34 -3.13
N GLY A 28 -19.71 -3.85 -2.80
CA GLY A 28 -18.55 -3.89 -3.69
C GLY A 28 -17.75 -2.58 -3.73
N PHE A 29 -16.91 -2.45 -4.76
CA PHE A 29 -16.03 -1.29 -4.95
C PHE A 29 -16.72 -0.22 -5.78
N TYR A 30 -16.97 0.93 -5.17
CA TYR A 30 -17.44 2.13 -5.84
C TYR A 30 -16.26 2.97 -6.29
N ARG A 31 -16.36 3.53 -7.50
CA ARG A 31 -15.32 4.41 -8.05
C ARG A 31 -15.70 5.87 -7.83
N LEU A 32 -14.91 6.55 -7.00
CA LEU A 32 -14.94 7.99 -6.82
C LEU A 32 -14.14 8.60 -7.94
N ARG A 33 -14.73 9.58 -8.61
CA ARG A 33 -14.07 10.32 -9.68
C ARG A 33 -13.84 11.74 -9.16
N TYR A 34 -12.65 11.96 -8.64
CA TYR A 34 -12.12 13.31 -8.43
C TYR A 34 -11.45 13.80 -9.72
N GLN A 35 -11.18 15.10 -9.81
CA GLN A 35 -10.61 15.69 -11.03
C GLN A 35 -9.24 15.09 -11.38
N ASP A 36 -8.44 14.74 -10.36
CA ASP A 36 -7.05 14.36 -10.55
C ASP A 36 -6.79 12.85 -10.41
N LEU A 37 -7.49 12.14 -9.52
CA LEU A 37 -7.32 10.70 -9.34
C LEU A 37 -8.64 9.96 -9.04
N PRO A 38 -8.87 8.79 -9.68
CA PRO A 38 -9.96 7.91 -9.28
C PRO A 38 -9.60 7.17 -7.98
N GLU A 39 -10.46 7.28 -6.98
CA GLU A 39 -10.34 6.56 -5.70
C GLU A 39 -11.38 5.43 -5.64
N LEU A 40 -11.09 4.38 -4.88
CA LEU A 40 -11.97 3.23 -4.68
C LEU A 40 -12.45 3.19 -3.23
N ALA A 41 -13.77 3.13 -3.05
CA ALA A 41 -14.38 2.88 -1.74
C ALA A 41 -15.04 1.50 -1.73
N ALA A 42 -14.65 0.64 -0.80
CA ALA A 42 -15.32 -0.63 -0.57
C ALA A 42 -16.53 -0.41 0.34
N VAL A 43 -17.70 -0.86 -0.09
CA VAL A 43 -18.93 -0.82 0.71
C VAL A 43 -19.44 -2.23 0.93
N ASN A 44 -19.66 -2.59 2.19
CA ASN A 44 -20.40 -3.79 2.57
C ASN A 44 -21.81 -3.39 3.03
N LEU A 45 -22.82 -4.17 2.62
CA LEU A 45 -24.22 -3.93 2.98
C LEU A 45 -24.67 -4.72 4.22
N ASP A 46 -24.02 -5.86 4.51
CA ASP A 46 -24.33 -6.64 5.70
C ASP A 46 -23.41 -6.20 6.86
N PRO A 47 -23.96 -5.49 7.86
CA PRO A 47 -23.15 -5.06 9.00
C PRO A 47 -22.64 -6.25 9.83
N ARG A 48 -23.24 -7.43 9.71
CA ARG A 48 -22.84 -8.65 10.45
C ARG A 48 -21.51 -9.20 9.94
N GLU A 49 -21.20 -9.01 8.66
CA GLU A 49 -19.91 -9.42 8.09
C GLU A 49 -18.77 -8.50 8.55
N SER A 50 -19.09 -7.26 8.89
CA SER A 50 -18.13 -6.29 9.44
C SER A 50 -18.11 -6.28 10.98
N ASP A 51 -18.79 -7.25 11.62
CA ASP A 51 -18.78 -7.39 13.08
C ASP A 51 -17.46 -8.01 13.55
N LEU A 52 -16.54 -7.13 13.91
CA LEU A 52 -15.22 -7.48 14.43
C LEU A 52 -15.25 -7.83 15.92
N THR A 53 -16.41 -7.82 16.59
CA THR A 53 -16.52 -8.10 18.05
C THR A 53 -16.00 -9.49 18.42
N ARG A 54 -16.07 -10.44 17.47
CA ARG A 54 -15.55 -11.81 17.66
C ARG A 54 -14.09 -11.97 17.24
N LEU A 55 -13.50 -10.96 16.60
CA LEU A 55 -12.12 -11.01 16.13
C LEU A 55 -11.18 -10.67 17.28
N ASN A 56 -10.30 -11.60 17.62
CA ASN A 56 -9.17 -11.34 18.49
C ASN A 56 -8.06 -10.64 17.70
N ILE A 57 -8.01 -9.31 17.76
CA ILE A 57 -7.04 -8.50 17.00
C ILE A 57 -5.60 -8.86 17.39
N ASP A 58 -5.36 -9.15 18.66
CA ASP A 58 -4.04 -9.52 19.18
C ASP A 58 -3.51 -10.79 18.51
N GLU A 59 -4.35 -11.82 18.42
CA GLU A 59 -4.04 -13.09 17.74
C GLU A 59 -3.88 -12.91 16.22
N PHE A 60 -4.76 -12.11 15.61
CA PHE A 60 -4.70 -11.80 14.18
C PHE A 60 -3.37 -11.12 13.82
N MET A 61 -2.98 -10.10 14.58
CA MET A 61 -1.74 -9.37 14.35
C MET A 61 -0.52 -10.27 14.52
N THR A 62 -0.49 -11.16 15.54
CA THR A 62 0.60 -12.14 15.67
C THR A 62 0.65 -13.11 14.51
N SER A 63 -0.48 -13.56 13.99
CA SER A 63 -0.51 -14.48 12.84
C SER A 63 0.01 -13.83 11.55
N VAL A 64 -0.29 -12.55 11.32
CA VAL A 64 0.07 -11.83 10.09
C VAL A 64 1.51 -11.29 10.15
N THR A 65 1.93 -10.77 11.29
CA THR A 65 3.23 -10.10 11.44
C THR A 65 4.29 -10.98 12.10
N GLY A 66 3.88 -12.09 12.73
CA GLY A 66 4.75 -12.90 13.59
C GLY A 66 5.10 -12.24 14.92
N ALA A 67 4.55 -11.06 15.24
CA ALA A 67 4.92 -10.25 16.40
C ALA A 67 3.88 -10.29 17.53
N ASP A 68 4.34 -10.30 18.78
CA ASP A 68 3.50 -10.28 19.99
C ASP A 68 2.80 -8.90 20.14
N PRO A 69 1.48 -8.84 20.37
CA PRO A 69 0.71 -7.59 20.42
C PRO A 69 1.08 -6.71 21.63
N LYS A 70 1.66 -7.30 22.69
CA LYS A 70 2.24 -6.51 23.79
C LYS A 70 3.51 -5.77 23.37
N ALA A 71 4.24 -6.27 22.37
CA ALA A 71 5.34 -5.53 21.75
C ALA A 71 4.82 -4.40 20.84
N VAL A 72 3.63 -4.56 20.22
CA VAL A 72 3.03 -3.56 19.33
C VAL A 72 2.49 -2.33 20.09
N SER A 73 1.93 -2.50 21.30
CA SER A 73 1.47 -1.35 22.10
C SER A 73 2.61 -0.48 22.65
N ALA A 74 3.77 -1.08 22.98
CA ALA A 74 5.01 -0.34 23.23
C ALA A 74 5.54 0.30 21.93
N SER A 75 5.35 -0.38 20.79
CA SER A 75 5.75 0.10 19.46
C SER A 75 4.96 1.32 18.96
N SER A 76 3.76 1.65 19.45
CA SER A 76 3.03 2.85 18.96
C SER A 76 3.59 4.17 19.50
N ALA A 77 4.13 4.17 20.73
CA ALA A 77 4.89 5.31 21.26
C ALA A 77 6.30 5.38 20.66
N GLU A 78 6.91 4.21 20.41
CA GLU A 78 8.18 4.05 19.69
C GLU A 78 8.05 4.35 18.18
N GLN A 79 6.85 4.23 17.59
CA GLN A 79 6.59 4.43 16.15
C GLN A 79 6.86 5.86 15.70
N LYS A 80 6.49 6.85 16.53
CA LYS A 80 6.81 8.26 16.25
C LYS A 80 8.31 8.56 16.26
N LEU A 81 9.10 7.77 17.00
CA LEU A 81 10.56 7.84 16.99
C LEU A 81 11.14 6.98 15.85
N SER A 82 10.45 5.90 15.48
CA SER A 82 10.82 4.94 14.46
C SER A 82 10.62 5.45 13.04
N ASP A 83 9.64 6.33 12.77
CA ASP A 83 9.44 6.92 11.44
C ASP A 83 10.73 7.63 10.95
N GLU A 84 11.39 8.40 11.83
CA GLU A 84 12.71 9.02 11.56
C GLU A 84 13.83 7.97 11.31
N GLU A 85 13.79 6.83 12.01
CA GLU A 85 14.77 5.74 11.83
C GLU A 85 14.48 4.86 10.60
N LEU A 86 13.20 4.73 10.22
CA LEU A 86 12.73 4.01 9.03
C LEU A 86 13.08 4.77 7.76
N GLU A 87 13.00 6.11 7.76
CA GLU A 87 13.50 6.94 6.66
C GLU A 87 15.00 6.66 6.38
N SER A 88 15.80 6.51 7.44
CA SER A 88 17.22 6.18 7.33
C SER A 88 17.44 4.77 6.75
N LYS A 89 16.71 3.77 7.25
CA LYS A 89 16.81 2.38 6.77
C LYS A 89 16.38 2.22 5.31
N GLN A 90 15.33 2.92 4.90
CA GLN A 90 14.85 2.89 3.52
C GLN A 90 15.86 3.52 2.55
N ARG A 91 16.53 4.60 2.98
CA ARG A 91 17.64 5.21 2.23
C ARG A 91 18.85 4.27 2.12
N VAL A 92 19.22 3.56 3.18
CA VAL A 92 20.32 2.57 3.14
C VAL A 92 20.02 1.42 2.17
N TRP A 93 18.78 0.93 2.16
CA TRP A 93 18.39 -0.13 1.23
C TRP A 93 18.46 0.33 -0.24
N TRP A 94 18.04 1.57 -0.51
CA TRP A 94 18.16 2.14 -1.85
C TRP A 94 19.62 2.30 -2.31
N LEU A 95 20.53 2.72 -1.41
CA LEU A 95 21.96 2.80 -1.70
C LEU A 95 22.59 1.43 -1.97
N MET A 96 22.16 0.38 -1.26
CA MET A 96 22.57 -1.01 -1.51
C MET A 96 22.14 -1.47 -2.91
N LEU A 97 20.89 -1.19 -3.32
CA LEU A 97 20.38 -1.54 -4.64
C LEU A 97 21.14 -0.82 -5.76
N ILE A 98 21.41 0.47 -5.60
CA ILE A 98 22.23 1.25 -6.56
C ILE A 98 23.62 0.67 -6.66
N THR A 99 24.25 0.36 -5.53
CA THR A 99 25.59 -0.23 -5.50
C THR A 99 25.63 -1.57 -6.24
N ALA A 100 24.65 -2.44 -6.00
CA ALA A 100 24.53 -3.72 -6.70
C ALA A 100 24.32 -3.51 -8.22
N LEU A 101 23.53 -2.52 -8.62
CA LEU A 101 23.29 -2.19 -10.04
C LEU A 101 24.56 -1.68 -10.73
N ILE A 102 25.36 -0.83 -10.06
CA ILE A 102 26.65 -0.36 -10.58
C ILE A 102 27.62 -1.54 -10.75
N LEU A 103 27.70 -2.42 -9.76
CA LEU A 103 28.56 -3.59 -9.83
C LEU A 103 28.16 -4.50 -11.00
N PHE A 104 26.87 -4.74 -11.17
CA PHE A 104 26.34 -5.57 -12.25
C PHE A 104 26.61 -4.97 -13.64
N THR A 105 26.44 -3.66 -13.80
CA THR A 105 26.71 -2.98 -15.08
C THR A 105 28.22 -2.91 -15.39
N ALA A 106 29.07 -2.72 -14.38
CA ALA A 106 30.52 -2.77 -14.54
C ALA A 106 30.98 -4.15 -15.04
N GLU A 107 30.49 -5.23 -14.42
CA GLU A 107 30.75 -6.61 -14.84
C GLU A 107 30.26 -6.87 -16.28
N ALA A 108 29.07 -6.40 -16.64
CA ALA A 108 28.53 -6.56 -17.98
C ALA A 108 29.41 -5.87 -19.06
N ILE A 109 29.91 -4.67 -18.77
CA ILE A 109 30.81 -3.93 -19.65
C ILE A 109 32.16 -4.65 -19.75
N LEU A 110 32.72 -5.09 -18.63
CA LEU A 110 34.01 -5.78 -18.59
C LEU A 110 33.95 -7.10 -19.37
N ALA A 111 32.89 -7.89 -19.18
CA ALA A 111 32.63 -9.12 -19.94
C ALA A 111 32.52 -8.84 -21.44
N ARG A 112 31.88 -7.73 -21.84
CA ARG A 112 31.81 -7.32 -23.25
C ARG A 112 33.19 -6.96 -23.81
N ARG A 113 34.06 -6.29 -23.04
CA ARG A 113 35.42 -5.93 -23.50
C ARG A 113 36.33 -7.15 -23.61
N ILE A 114 36.27 -8.09 -22.66
CA ILE A 114 37.07 -9.32 -22.70
C ILE A 114 36.63 -10.23 -23.86
N LYS A 115 35.32 -10.33 -24.14
CA LYS A 115 34.80 -11.08 -25.30
C LYS A 115 35.30 -10.48 -26.62
N MET A 116 35.35 -9.16 -26.76
CA MET A 116 35.87 -8.50 -27.96
C MET A 116 37.39 -8.68 -28.11
N ALA A 117 38.17 -8.58 -27.02
CA ALA A 117 39.61 -8.81 -27.06
C ALA A 117 40.00 -10.25 -27.49
N LYS A 118 39.15 -11.24 -27.17
CA LYS A 118 39.34 -12.63 -27.61
C LYS A 118 38.91 -12.90 -29.06
N VAL A 119 38.11 -12.04 -29.67
CA VAL A 119 37.64 -12.19 -31.07
C VAL A 119 38.62 -11.59 -32.08
N ILE A 120 39.54 -10.70 -31.64
CA ILE A 120 40.49 -9.99 -32.51
C ILE A 120 41.88 -10.65 -32.48
N ASN A 121 42.02 -11.87 -31.95
CA ASN A 121 43.27 -12.62 -31.90
C ASN A 121 43.11 -14.05 -32.41
#